data_AF-A0A257X0Q9-F1
#
_entry.id   AF-A0A257X0Q9-F1
#
_cell.length_a   1.000
_cell.length_b   1.000
_cell.length_c   1.000
_cell.angle_alpha   90.00
_cell.angle_beta   90.00
_cell.angle_gamma   90.00
#
_symmetry.space_group_name_H-M   'P 1'
#
loop_
_entity.id
_entity.type
_entity.pdbx_description
1 polymer ?
#
loop_
_entity_poly.entity_id
_entity_poly.type
_entity_poly.pdbx_seq_one_letter_code
_entity_poly.pdbx_strand_id
1 'polypeptide(L)'
;HPQAPLNPYGRTKLMVEQALADYGRYVGFRSTVLRYFNAAGADPEGRIGEWHEPETHAIPLAIQVALGQRSHFTIFGDDYDTRDGTAVRDYVHVLDLADAHVAALRRLLGGAQSASYNLGTGHGTTVKELIAGVERATGRPLPVQMAARRPGDAPILVGDNAKARAELGWTPSRDLDVILGSAWRWHQAQADAGR
;
A
#
# COMPACT_ATOMS: atom_id res chain seq x y z
N HIS A 1 -15.10 -3.66 12.35
CA HIS A 1 -13.97 -4.49 12.82
C HIS A 1 -13.36 -3.88 14.08
N PRO A 2 -12.96 -4.68 15.08
CA PRO A 2 -12.27 -4.18 16.26
C PRO A 2 -10.95 -3.52 15.88
N GLN A 3 -10.62 -2.37 16.49
CA GLN A 3 -9.36 -1.67 16.26
C GLN A 3 -8.35 -2.10 17.33
N ALA A 4 -7.57 -3.13 17.02
CA ALA A 4 -6.55 -3.69 17.91
C ALA A 4 -5.16 -3.68 17.24
N PRO A 5 -4.43 -2.54 17.25
CA PRO A 5 -3.14 -2.43 16.60
C PRO A 5 -2.09 -3.37 17.20
N LEU A 6 -1.32 -4.04 16.35
CA LEU A 6 -0.28 -5.00 16.75
C LEU A 6 1.08 -4.35 17.06
N ASN A 7 1.27 -3.07 16.70
CA ASN A 7 2.54 -2.37 16.85
C ASN A 7 2.35 -0.88 17.24
N PRO A 8 3.42 -0.20 17.70
CA PRO A 8 3.35 1.21 18.09
C PRO A 8 2.87 2.13 16.95
N TYR A 9 3.29 1.88 15.71
CA TYR A 9 2.85 2.68 14.55
C TYR A 9 1.33 2.67 14.39
N GLY A 10 0.70 1.48 14.39
CA GLY A 10 -0.76 1.38 14.29
C GLY A 10 -1.45 1.99 15.52
N ARG A 11 -0.84 1.89 16.70
CA ARG A 11 -1.36 2.53 17.92
C ARG A 11 -1.38 4.05 17.81
N THR A 12 -0.33 4.68 17.29
CA THR A 12 -0.33 6.15 17.11
C THR A 12 -1.39 6.60 16.12
N LYS A 13 -1.63 5.85 15.04
CA LYS A 13 -2.73 6.15 14.09
C LYS A 13 -4.10 6.04 14.75
N LEU A 14 -4.33 5.02 15.57
CA LEU A 14 -5.59 4.89 16.31
C LEU A 14 -5.81 6.05 17.31
N MET A 15 -4.76 6.50 17.99
CA MET A 15 -4.83 7.68 18.88
C MET A 15 -5.26 8.94 18.12
N VAL A 16 -4.75 9.15 16.90
CA VAL A 16 -5.17 10.29 16.06
C VAL A 16 -6.64 10.17 15.66
N GLU A 17 -7.12 8.98 15.31
CA GLU A 17 -8.55 8.78 15.01
C GLU A 17 -9.45 9.09 16.21
N GLN A 18 -9.03 8.69 17.41
CA GLN A 18 -9.74 8.99 18.66
C GLN A 18 -9.78 10.51 18.93
N ALA A 19 -8.64 11.19 18.78
CA ALA A 19 -8.57 12.65 18.90
C ALA A 19 -9.48 13.36 17.88
N LEU A 20 -9.54 12.89 16.64
CA LEU A 20 -10.44 13.43 15.61
C LEU A 20 -11.92 13.21 15.97
N ALA A 21 -12.26 12.06 16.57
CA ALA A 21 -13.61 11.78 17.03
C ALA A 21 -14.02 12.71 18.19
N ASP A 22 -13.12 12.95 19.14
CA ASP A 22 -13.32 13.88 20.25
C ASP A 22 -13.49 15.32 19.73
N TYR A 23 -12.67 15.75 18.78
CA TYR A 23 -12.83 17.04 18.11
C TYR A 23 -14.18 17.17 17.40
N GLY A 24 -14.63 16.12 16.72
CA GLY A 24 -15.98 16.09 16.15
C GLY A 24 -17.08 16.25 17.20
N ARG A 25 -16.94 15.57 18.34
CA ARG A 25 -17.92 15.60 19.44
C ARG A 25 -17.99 16.95 20.15
N TYR A 26 -16.84 17.54 20.48
CA TYR A 26 -16.76 18.70 21.38
C TYR A 26 -16.67 20.05 20.67
N VAL A 27 -16.11 20.10 19.47
CA VAL A 27 -15.93 21.37 18.72
C VAL A 27 -16.58 21.36 17.33
N GLY A 28 -17.29 20.27 16.97
CA GLY A 28 -17.99 20.17 15.68
C GLY A 28 -17.07 20.04 14.47
N PHE A 29 -15.81 19.66 14.68
CA PHE A 29 -14.84 19.52 13.59
C PHE A 29 -15.17 18.28 12.73
N ARG A 30 -15.37 18.49 11.43
CA ARG A 30 -15.67 17.41 10.49
C ARG A 30 -14.38 16.87 9.88
N SER A 31 -14.21 15.55 9.90
CA SER A 31 -12.99 14.87 9.47
C SER A 31 -13.31 13.62 8.65
N THR A 32 -12.41 13.27 7.73
CA THR A 32 -12.45 11.97 7.07
C THR A 32 -11.17 11.22 7.38
N VAL A 33 -11.32 9.99 7.86
CA VAL A 33 -10.22 9.07 8.13
C VAL A 33 -10.10 8.11 6.96
N LEU A 34 -8.96 8.13 6.29
CA LEU A 34 -8.65 7.21 5.21
C LEU A 34 -7.64 6.20 5.75
N ARG A 35 -7.96 4.92 5.71
CA ARG A 35 -7.12 3.81 6.20
C ARG A 35 -6.64 3.02 5.01
N TYR A 36 -5.44 3.32 4.54
CA TYR A 36 -4.90 2.73 3.32
C TYR A 36 -4.08 1.51 3.67
N PHE A 37 -4.05 0.56 2.74
CA PHE A 37 -3.27 -0.66 2.83
C PHE A 37 -1.86 -0.36 2.29
N ASN A 38 -1.31 -1.16 1.37
CA ASN A 38 0.04 -0.92 0.85
C ASN A 38 -0.04 0.01 -0.35
N ALA A 39 0.35 1.28 -0.17
CA ALA A 39 0.45 2.22 -1.28
C ALA A 39 1.63 1.85 -2.17
N ALA A 40 1.45 1.87 -3.50
CA ALA A 40 2.50 1.52 -4.45
C ALA A 40 2.28 2.14 -5.83
N GLY A 41 3.28 2.04 -6.69
CA GLY A 41 3.26 2.62 -8.03
C GLY A 41 3.83 4.03 -8.05
N ALA A 42 3.82 4.64 -9.23
CA ALA A 42 4.36 5.98 -9.42
C ALA A 42 3.50 6.80 -10.39
N ASP A 43 3.87 8.06 -10.57
CA ASP A 43 3.31 8.88 -11.64
C ASP A 43 3.58 8.21 -13.01
N PRO A 44 2.56 8.01 -13.88
CA PRO A 44 2.73 7.35 -15.17
C PRO A 44 3.74 8.04 -16.08
N GLU A 45 3.88 9.36 -15.96
CA GLU A 45 4.87 10.18 -16.68
C GLU A 45 6.27 10.13 -16.05
N GLY A 46 6.44 9.43 -14.91
CA GLY A 46 7.72 9.27 -14.24
C GLY A 46 8.25 10.53 -13.54
N ARG A 47 7.41 11.55 -13.28
CA ARG A 47 7.87 12.80 -12.64
C ARG A 47 8.12 12.64 -11.15
N ILE A 48 7.29 11.84 -10.48
CA ILE A 48 7.37 11.56 -9.04
C ILE A 48 7.12 10.08 -8.77
N GLY A 49 7.73 9.58 -7.70
CA GLY A 49 7.63 8.20 -7.25
C GLY A 49 8.20 8.06 -5.85
N GLU A 50 8.27 6.83 -5.37
CA GLU A 50 8.61 6.52 -3.99
C GLU A 50 10.12 6.58 -3.73
N TRP A 51 10.56 7.48 -2.84
CA TRP A 51 11.95 7.60 -2.42
C TRP A 51 12.04 7.59 -0.88
N HIS A 52 12.55 6.49 -0.31
CA HIS A 52 12.77 6.37 1.13
C HIS A 52 14.21 6.02 1.49
N GLU A 53 14.71 6.60 2.58
CA GLU A 53 16.03 6.33 3.15
C GLU A 53 15.91 6.04 4.66
N PRO A 54 16.06 4.77 5.10
CA PRO A 54 16.17 3.57 4.27
C PRO A 54 14.83 3.15 3.66
N GLU A 55 14.90 2.44 2.53
CA GLU A 55 13.75 1.78 1.94
C GLU A 55 13.36 0.51 2.71
N THR A 56 12.07 0.35 2.98
CA THR A 56 11.52 -0.76 3.78
C THR A 56 10.35 -1.50 3.12
N HIS A 57 9.80 -0.95 2.03
CA HIS A 57 8.64 -1.51 1.35
C HIS A 57 9.03 -2.54 0.28
N ALA A 58 8.16 -3.54 0.11
CA ALA A 58 8.47 -4.72 -0.70
C ALA A 58 8.71 -4.42 -2.19
N ILE A 59 7.90 -3.54 -2.80
CA ILE A 59 7.98 -3.24 -4.23
C ILE A 59 9.30 -2.51 -4.58
N PRO A 60 9.65 -1.39 -3.93
CA PRO A 60 10.94 -0.75 -4.16
C PRO A 60 12.13 -1.66 -3.87
N LEU A 61 12.10 -2.45 -2.79
CA LEU A 61 13.17 -3.41 -2.48
C LEU A 61 13.34 -4.47 -3.57
N ALA A 62 12.26 -5.01 -4.13
CA ALA A 62 12.32 -5.95 -5.24
C ALA A 62 12.85 -5.27 -6.53
N ILE A 63 12.41 -4.05 -6.82
CA ILE A 63 12.92 -3.28 -7.96
C ILE A 63 14.42 -2.98 -7.82
N GLN A 64 14.91 -2.65 -6.63
CA GLN A 64 16.35 -2.44 -6.36
C GLN A 64 17.17 -3.70 -6.67
N VAL A 65 16.64 -4.90 -6.39
CA VAL A 65 17.28 -6.16 -6.77
C VAL A 65 17.30 -6.33 -8.29
N ALA A 66 16.18 -6.06 -8.97
CA ALA A 66 16.12 -6.11 -10.43
C ALA A 66 17.05 -5.08 -11.13
N LEU A 67 17.32 -3.94 -10.48
CA LEU A 67 18.31 -2.95 -10.90
C LEU A 67 19.77 -3.35 -10.57
N GLY A 68 19.99 -4.43 -9.82
CA GLY A 68 21.32 -4.84 -9.37
C GLY A 68 21.88 -4.01 -8.20
N GLN A 69 21.06 -3.15 -7.58
CA GLN A 69 21.41 -2.34 -6.42
C GLN A 69 21.40 -3.17 -5.12
N ARG A 70 20.77 -4.35 -5.15
CA ARG A 70 20.76 -5.35 -4.08
C ARG A 70 20.99 -6.74 -4.64
N SER A 71 21.60 -7.62 -3.84
CA SER A 71 21.92 -8.98 -4.28
C SER A 71 20.72 -9.92 -4.34
N HIS A 72 19.72 -9.74 -3.47
CA HIS A 72 18.53 -10.59 -3.41
C HIS A 72 17.37 -9.90 -2.69
N PHE A 73 16.15 -10.42 -2.91
CA PHE A 73 14.94 -10.09 -2.17
C PHE A 73 14.67 -11.14 -1.09
N THR A 74 14.42 -10.72 0.14
CA THR A 74 14.17 -11.66 1.25
C THR A 74 12.67 -11.92 1.43
N ILE A 75 12.26 -13.19 1.35
CA ILE A 75 10.91 -13.64 1.70
C ILE A 75 10.91 -14.10 3.16
N PHE A 76 10.07 -13.50 3.99
CA PHE A 76 9.97 -13.82 5.41
C PHE A 76 8.78 -14.76 5.66
N GLY A 77 9.07 -16.05 5.82
CA GLY A 77 8.08 -17.11 5.98
C GLY A 77 7.49 -17.65 4.67
N ASP A 78 7.40 -18.97 4.58
CA ASP A 78 6.82 -19.77 3.49
C ASP A 78 5.83 -20.83 3.99
N ASP A 79 5.42 -20.74 5.25
CA ASP A 79 4.60 -21.71 5.96
C ASP A 79 3.31 -21.08 6.52
N TYR A 80 2.93 -19.87 6.08
CA TYR A 80 1.66 -19.24 6.43
C TYR A 80 0.47 -20.03 5.86
N ASP A 81 -0.68 -19.96 6.53
CA ASP A 81 -1.94 -20.50 6.03
C ASP A 81 -2.52 -19.60 4.92
N THR A 82 -1.83 -19.57 3.80
CA THR A 82 -2.16 -18.81 2.58
C THR A 82 -1.94 -19.69 1.36
N ARG A 83 -2.45 -19.26 0.20
CA ARG A 83 -2.46 -20.08 -1.02
C ARG A 83 -1.10 -20.55 -1.54
N ASP A 84 0.01 -19.94 -1.11
CA ASP A 84 1.36 -20.34 -1.50
C ASP A 84 2.39 -20.33 -0.35
N GLY A 85 1.90 -20.26 0.89
CA GLY A 85 2.70 -20.23 2.10
C GLY A 85 3.28 -18.85 2.46
N THR A 86 3.19 -17.84 1.58
CA THR A 86 3.75 -16.51 1.84
C THR A 86 2.69 -15.49 2.26
N ALA A 87 3.12 -14.41 2.91
CA ALA A 87 2.22 -13.37 3.38
C ALA A 87 1.41 -12.72 2.24
N VAL A 88 0.17 -12.33 2.52
CA VAL A 88 -0.74 -11.70 1.56
C VAL A 88 -0.96 -10.23 1.93
N ARG A 89 -0.80 -9.35 0.95
CA ARG A 89 -0.92 -7.89 1.10
C ARG A 89 -1.79 -7.31 -0.01
N ASP A 90 -2.61 -6.32 0.33
CA ASP A 90 -3.38 -5.53 -0.64
C ASP A 90 -2.58 -4.30 -1.05
N TYR A 91 -2.21 -4.24 -2.34
CA TYR A 91 -1.46 -3.15 -2.96
C TYR A 91 -2.42 -2.26 -3.75
N VAL A 92 -2.44 -0.98 -3.43
CA VAL A 92 -3.30 0.02 -4.07
C VAL A 92 -2.44 1.10 -4.72
N HIS A 93 -2.77 1.48 -5.94
CA HIS A 93 -1.99 2.46 -6.68
C HIS A 93 -2.06 3.84 -6.01
N VAL A 94 -0.93 4.55 -5.93
CA VAL A 94 -0.84 5.89 -5.31
C VAL A 94 -1.81 6.91 -5.91
N LEU A 95 -2.03 6.87 -7.22
CA LEU A 95 -3.05 7.70 -7.87
C LEU A 95 -4.49 7.30 -7.53
N ASP A 96 -4.81 6.02 -7.33
CA ASP A 96 -6.15 5.63 -6.83
C ASP A 96 -6.34 6.17 -5.41
N LEU A 97 -5.29 6.18 -4.58
CA LEU A 97 -5.34 6.84 -3.27
C LEU A 97 -5.55 8.34 -3.38
N ALA A 98 -4.87 9.03 -4.30
CA ALA A 98 -5.08 10.45 -4.53
C ALA A 98 -6.54 10.74 -4.95
N ASP A 99 -7.10 9.93 -5.83
CA ASP A 99 -8.49 10.01 -6.26
C ASP A 99 -9.46 9.87 -5.06
N ALA A 100 -9.18 8.94 -4.15
CA ALA A 100 -9.97 8.76 -2.92
C ALA A 100 -9.91 9.99 -1.99
N HIS A 101 -8.75 10.63 -1.85
CA HIS A 101 -8.60 11.83 -1.04
C HIS A 101 -9.44 12.99 -1.59
N VAL A 102 -9.41 13.18 -2.91
CA VAL A 102 -10.22 14.21 -3.59
C VAL A 102 -11.72 13.93 -3.40
N ALA A 103 -12.15 12.68 -3.57
CA ALA A 103 -13.54 12.28 -3.37
C ALA A 103 -14.01 12.50 -1.92
N ALA A 104 -13.19 12.11 -0.94
CA ALA A 104 -13.44 12.33 0.48
C ALA A 104 -13.56 13.82 0.83
N LEU A 105 -12.65 14.65 0.32
CA LEU A 105 -12.68 16.09 0.56
C LEU A 105 -13.93 16.73 -0.05
N ARG A 106 -14.28 16.39 -1.30
CA ARG A 106 -15.51 16.88 -1.95
C ARG A 106 -16.75 16.53 -1.14
N ARG A 107 -16.83 15.30 -0.62
CA ARG A 107 -17.94 14.87 0.25
C ARG A 107 -18.03 15.71 1.53
N LEU A 108 -16.90 15.99 2.20
CA LEU A 108 -16.88 16.85 3.39
C LEU A 108 -17.30 18.30 3.08
N LEU A 109 -16.77 18.87 2.00
CA LEU A 109 -17.12 20.22 1.56
C LEU A 109 -18.60 20.33 1.17
N GLY A 110 -19.19 19.24 0.64
CA GLY A 110 -20.62 19.11 0.35
C GLY A 110 -21.53 18.96 1.58
N GLY A 111 -21.02 19.14 2.81
CA GLY A 111 -21.84 19.14 4.03
C GLY A 111 -21.97 17.79 4.72
N ALA A 112 -21.34 16.73 4.21
CA ALA A 112 -21.46 15.41 4.82
C ALA A 112 -20.77 15.32 6.19
N GLN A 113 -21.19 14.34 6.98
CA GLN A 113 -20.64 14.05 8.31
C GLN A 113 -19.28 13.35 8.25
N SER A 114 -18.56 13.38 9.37
CA SER A 114 -17.29 12.66 9.51
C SER A 114 -17.45 11.17 9.23
N ALA A 115 -16.44 10.56 8.62
CA ALA A 115 -16.47 9.14 8.27
C ALA A 115 -15.07 8.54 8.17
N SER A 116 -14.97 7.23 8.35
CA SER A 116 -13.77 6.45 8.06
C SER A 116 -13.99 5.50 6.88
N TYR A 117 -12.95 5.33 6.06
CA TYR A 117 -12.96 4.46 4.87
C TYR A 117 -11.68 3.64 4.79
N ASN A 118 -11.81 2.37 4.46
CA ASN A 118 -10.68 1.54 4.06
C ASN A 118 -10.40 1.78 2.58
N LEU A 119 -9.13 2.03 2.26
CA LEU A 119 -8.64 2.23 0.90
C LEU A 119 -7.71 1.07 0.54
N GLY A 120 -8.32 -0.03 0.13
CA GLY A 120 -7.66 -1.18 -0.46
C GLY A 120 -8.39 -1.60 -1.75
N THR A 121 -7.82 -2.53 -2.48
CA THR A 121 -8.42 -3.10 -3.68
C THR A 121 -9.44 -4.19 -3.36
N GLY A 122 -9.34 -4.82 -2.19
CA GLY A 122 -10.07 -6.05 -1.87
C GLY A 122 -9.43 -7.28 -2.51
N HIS A 123 -8.34 -7.11 -3.24
CA HIS A 123 -7.55 -8.18 -3.82
C HIS A 123 -6.22 -8.30 -3.06
N GLY A 124 -5.95 -9.48 -2.51
CA GLY A 124 -4.69 -9.74 -1.82
C GLY A 124 -3.70 -10.40 -2.75
N THR A 125 -2.47 -9.88 -2.79
CA THR A 125 -1.32 -10.43 -3.54
C THR A 125 -0.37 -11.15 -2.58
N THR A 126 0.08 -12.35 -2.92
CA THR A 126 1.11 -13.05 -2.14
C THR A 126 2.51 -12.50 -2.43
N VAL A 127 3.50 -12.77 -1.58
CA VAL A 127 4.88 -12.36 -1.85
C VAL A 127 5.41 -13.01 -3.14
N LYS A 128 5.08 -14.29 -3.40
CA LYS A 128 5.52 -14.95 -4.64
C LYS A 128 4.85 -14.38 -5.89
N GLU A 129 3.57 -14.01 -5.82
CA GLU A 129 2.89 -13.32 -6.92
C GLU A 129 3.49 -11.93 -7.19
N LEU A 130 3.84 -11.20 -6.12
CA LEU A 130 4.56 -9.92 -6.24
C LEU A 130 5.88 -10.11 -6.98
N ILE A 131 6.67 -11.12 -6.60
CA ILE A 131 7.95 -11.44 -7.25
C ILE A 131 7.72 -11.72 -8.74
N ALA A 132 6.77 -12.60 -9.07
CA ALA A 132 6.43 -12.91 -10.45
C ALA A 132 5.98 -11.64 -11.23
N GLY A 133 5.25 -10.73 -10.57
CA GLY A 133 4.86 -9.45 -11.15
C GLY A 133 6.06 -8.55 -11.44
N VAL A 134 7.04 -8.48 -10.54
CA VAL A 134 8.26 -7.70 -10.74
C VAL A 134 9.08 -8.29 -11.88
N GLU A 135 9.23 -9.62 -11.95
CA GLU A 135 9.92 -10.27 -13.06
C GLU A 135 9.25 -9.98 -14.41
N ARG A 136 7.91 -10.01 -14.47
CA ARG A 136 7.16 -9.60 -15.68
C ARG A 136 7.38 -8.12 -16.03
N ALA A 137 7.30 -7.22 -15.06
CA ALA A 137 7.41 -5.77 -15.27
C ALA A 137 8.82 -5.36 -15.71
N THR A 138 9.86 -6.07 -15.24
CA THR A 138 11.26 -5.74 -15.49
C THR A 138 11.89 -6.56 -16.62
N GLY A 139 11.32 -7.72 -16.95
CA GLY A 139 11.92 -8.70 -17.84
C GLY A 139 13.19 -9.35 -17.27
N ARG A 140 13.41 -9.26 -15.95
CA ARG A 140 14.62 -9.72 -15.26
C ARG A 140 14.26 -10.74 -14.17
N PRO A 141 15.08 -11.77 -13.96
CA PRO A 141 14.90 -12.67 -12.83
C PRO A 141 15.12 -11.92 -11.52
N LEU A 142 14.42 -12.32 -10.46
CA LEU A 142 14.57 -11.75 -9.14
C LEU A 142 15.22 -12.78 -8.19
N PRO A 143 16.52 -12.67 -7.87
CA PRO A 143 17.13 -13.53 -6.86
C PRO A 143 16.40 -13.40 -5.52
N VAL A 144 16.02 -14.53 -4.92
CA VAL A 144 15.28 -14.58 -3.64
C VAL A 144 16.04 -15.37 -2.58
N GLN A 145 15.87 -14.96 -1.32
CA GLN A 145 16.34 -15.70 -0.15
C GLN A 145 15.21 -15.89 0.85
N MET A 146 15.09 -17.09 1.40
CA MET A 146 14.13 -17.37 2.47
C MET A 146 14.69 -16.97 3.83
N ALA A 147 13.83 -16.42 4.69
CA ALA A 147 14.10 -16.13 6.09
C ALA A 147 12.92 -16.54 6.97
N ALA A 148 13.16 -16.64 8.28
CA ALA A 148 12.09 -16.88 9.25
C ALA A 148 11.03 -15.76 9.22
N ARG A 149 9.83 -16.05 9.70
CA ARG A 149 8.75 -15.06 9.83
C ARG A 149 9.21 -13.85 10.66
N ARG A 150 8.74 -12.66 10.28
CA ARG A 150 8.94 -11.45 11.07
C ARG A 150 7.92 -11.41 12.22
N PRO A 151 8.35 -11.20 13.48
CA PRO A 151 7.43 -10.98 14.59
C PRO A 151 6.50 -9.80 14.30
N GLY A 152 5.19 -10.02 14.46
CA GLY A 152 4.16 -8.99 14.24
C GLY A 152 3.62 -8.89 12.82
N ASP A 153 4.15 -9.66 11.86
CA ASP A 153 3.57 -9.72 10.50
C ASP A 153 2.24 -10.49 10.50
N ALA A 154 1.18 -9.81 10.06
CA ALA A 154 -0.10 -10.47 9.79
C ALA A 154 0.04 -11.40 8.56
N PRO A 155 -0.48 -12.64 8.60
CA PRO A 155 -0.46 -13.53 7.44
C PRO A 155 -1.20 -12.94 6.24
N ILE A 156 -2.38 -12.34 6.47
CA ILE A 156 -3.23 -11.76 5.42
C ILE A 156 -3.66 -10.36 5.87
N LEU A 157 -3.49 -9.37 4.99
CA LEU A 157 -3.95 -7.99 5.22
C LEU A 157 -4.57 -7.45 3.92
N VAL A 158 -5.90 -7.51 3.84
CA VAL A 158 -6.69 -7.10 2.66
C VAL A 158 -7.85 -6.19 3.07
N GLY A 159 -8.09 -5.13 2.28
CA GLY A 159 -9.05 -4.10 2.62
C GLY A 159 -10.41 -4.30 1.98
N ASP A 160 -11.47 -4.32 2.79
CA ASP A 160 -12.83 -4.19 2.28
C ASP A 160 -13.13 -2.71 1.97
N ASN A 161 -13.27 -2.40 0.69
CA ASN A 161 -13.55 -1.06 0.17
C ASN A 161 -15.05 -0.79 -0.11
N ALA A 162 -15.96 -1.68 0.30
CA ALA A 162 -17.39 -1.54 0.00
C ALA A 162 -17.96 -0.18 0.43
N LYS A 163 -17.59 0.31 1.61
CA LYS A 163 -18.02 1.62 2.10
C LYS A 163 -17.47 2.79 1.27
N ALA A 164 -16.20 2.73 0.89
CA ALA A 164 -15.59 3.76 0.04
C ALA A 164 -16.26 3.82 -1.33
N ARG A 165 -16.58 2.65 -1.90
CA ARG A 165 -17.33 2.54 -3.15
C ARG A 165 -18.73 3.15 -3.04
N ALA A 166 -19.47 2.80 -1.99
CA ALA A 166 -20.84 3.24 -1.80
C ALA A 166 -20.94 4.75 -1.51
N GLU A 167 -20.07 5.30 -0.67
CA GLU A 167 -20.20 6.70 -0.19
C GLU A 167 -19.31 7.70 -0.92
N LEU A 168 -18.20 7.27 -1.52
CA LEU A 168 -17.27 8.14 -2.26
C LEU A 168 -17.35 7.95 -3.77
N GLY A 169 -18.04 6.91 -4.25
CA GLY A 169 -17.97 6.49 -5.66
C GLY A 169 -16.57 6.02 -6.07
N TRP A 170 -15.71 5.68 -5.10
CA TRP A 170 -14.32 5.31 -5.34
C TRP A 170 -14.16 3.82 -5.57
N THR A 171 -13.54 3.43 -6.68
CA THR A 171 -13.12 2.06 -6.96
C THR A 171 -11.70 2.13 -7.53
N PRO A 172 -10.73 1.38 -6.97
CA PRO A 172 -9.38 1.35 -7.51
C PRO A 172 -9.40 0.77 -8.91
N SER A 173 -8.69 1.42 -9.82
CA SER A 173 -8.75 1.16 -11.27
C SER A 173 -7.44 0.61 -11.84
N ARG A 174 -6.38 0.59 -11.03
CA ARG A 174 -5.02 0.24 -11.44
C ARG A 174 -4.61 -1.04 -10.74
N ASP A 175 -4.41 -2.09 -11.52
CA ASP A 175 -4.02 -3.42 -11.01
C ASP A 175 -2.53 -3.50 -10.64
N LEU A 176 -2.11 -4.68 -10.19
CA LEU A 176 -0.73 -4.94 -9.78
C LEU A 176 0.26 -4.72 -10.92
N ASP A 177 -0.06 -5.09 -12.16
CA ASP A 177 0.87 -4.94 -13.28
C ASP A 177 1.06 -3.44 -13.62
N VAL A 178 0.01 -2.62 -13.54
CA VAL A 178 0.11 -1.16 -13.67
C VAL A 178 0.94 -0.53 -12.54
N ILE A 179 0.72 -0.99 -11.30
CA ILE A 179 1.49 -0.57 -10.11
C ILE A 179 2.97 -0.86 -10.31
N LEU A 180 3.32 -2.10 -10.65
CA LEU A 180 4.71 -2.52 -10.78
C LEU A 180 5.39 -1.86 -11.99
N GLY A 181 4.68 -1.73 -13.12
CA GLY A 181 5.20 -1.07 -14.31
C GLY A 181 5.48 0.42 -14.10
N SER A 182 4.60 1.14 -13.40
CA SER A 182 4.83 2.57 -13.09
C SER A 182 5.99 2.76 -12.11
N ALA A 183 6.05 1.96 -11.04
CA ALA A 183 7.15 1.99 -10.09
C ALA A 183 8.50 1.68 -10.77
N TRP A 184 8.55 0.62 -11.59
CA TRP A 184 9.75 0.25 -12.34
C TRP A 184 10.26 1.40 -13.21
N ARG A 185 9.40 1.97 -14.07
CA ARG A 185 9.79 3.05 -14.97
C ARG A 185 10.39 4.23 -14.21
N TRP A 186 9.79 4.60 -13.09
CA TRP A 186 10.29 5.70 -12.28
C TRP A 186 11.65 5.37 -11.65
N HIS A 187 11.81 4.21 -11.01
CA HIS A 187 13.07 3.81 -10.38
C HIS A 187 14.20 3.62 -11.41
N GLN A 188 13.88 3.05 -12.58
CA GLN A 188 14.85 2.90 -13.68
C GLN A 188 15.35 4.28 -14.14
N ALA A 189 14.45 5.24 -14.32
CA ALA A 189 14.84 6.60 -14.70
C ALA A 189 15.68 7.31 -13.62
N GLN A 190 15.47 7.02 -12.33
CA GLN A 190 16.35 7.53 -11.27
C GLN A 190 17.75 6.91 -11.34
N ALA A 191 17.82 5.58 -11.50
CA ALA A 191 19.08 4.86 -11.60
C ALA A 191 19.89 5.28 -12.83
N ASP A 192 19.24 5.43 -13.98
CA ASP A 192 19.86 5.92 -15.22
C ASP A 192 20.38 7.36 -15.08
N ALA A 193 19.76 8.16 -14.22
CA ALA A 193 20.21 9.51 -13.86
C ALA A 193 21.32 9.52 -12.78
N GLY A 194 21.80 8.35 -12.34
CA GLY A 194 22.84 8.21 -11.32
C GLY A 194 22.39 8.62 -9.92
N ARG A 195 21.08 8.59 -9.66
CA ARG A 195 20.49 8.84 -8.34
C ARG A 195 20.25 7.52 -7.62
#